data_AF-A0A5N1JEK9-F1
#
_entry.id   AF-A0A5N1JEK9-F1
#
_cell.length_a   1.000
_cell.length_b   1.000
_cell.length_c   1.000
_cell.angle_alpha   90.00
_cell.angle_beta   90.00
_cell.angle_gamma   90.00
#
_symmetry.space_group_name_H-M   'P 1'
#
loop_
_entity.id
_entity.type
_entity.pdbx_description
1 polymer ?
#
loop_
_entity_poly.entity_id
_entity_poly.type
_entity_poly.pdbx_seq_one_letter_code
_entity_poly.pdbx_strand_id
1 'polypeptide(L)'
;MFQKIGSIVTLFVILTRLTALAQEAKSLQIILPHQLDRQNANWNVVAEGQSIDVQIRVAGSKTDSVTYAIKQGQMEGMTLDSTGHFRWTPGFDIADRINTTKSVPLIFEIRNKQGETATQSVDIKVQHVNRPPIIGDLRPFYVRNKTQNVYKIDAAAVRDEDNDPVVFIPIADQMPENSKLTAQGEFTWQLSLNQFNHLRANKGQYIEFWVEDQPAKSRTKGRLKVEVTQMDVPPEITLIPEEPRVKIKENATVNLKFYLGDPNGDDDITTFDFLSESQDVPKSALRKNTETNYEFIWKPGYDFVKDPYDSLTFQIVFFALDKGQNRAERKINFTIYNAVNEDEKDRYYYAQYRQALVTAWNLLEQLGEKEEELKRSYRRAKKGKRNRSVANASLGAVTGVTPAVIANNKSTTVQTNLRYVSAVGGTAVLTMGTLEATEVIGKSMKDLLDRFNYVMSKKSELQNKGDVFAREFALKATRRNQDFVRKLDDFRAALSLSGLVALELDAAWKSKSEASDKALKQMFKDFTPLEEKQTSSRQ
;
A
#
# COMPACT_ATOMS: atom_id res chain seq x y z
N MET A 1 -4.69 -122.58 81.87
CA MET A 1 -4.38 -123.41 83.05
C MET A 1 -4.03 -122.46 84.19
N PHE A 2 -4.95 -122.36 85.16
CA PHE A 2 -4.91 -121.45 86.30
C PHE A 2 -3.79 -121.80 87.30
N GLN A 3 -3.07 -120.78 87.78
CA GLN A 3 -2.55 -120.68 89.15
C GLN A 3 -2.27 -119.19 89.43
N LYS A 4 -2.56 -118.57 90.58
CA LYS A 4 -3.41 -118.83 91.75
C LYS A 4 -3.19 -117.60 92.67
N ILE A 5 -4.28 -117.06 93.24
CA ILE A 5 -4.40 -116.57 94.64
C ILE A 5 -3.58 -115.31 95.03
N GLY A 6 -4.13 -114.29 95.70
CA GLY A 6 -5.45 -114.08 96.26
C GLY A 6 -5.45 -112.99 97.34
N SER A 7 -6.66 -112.77 97.85
CA SER A 7 -7.06 -112.22 99.15
C SER A 7 -6.89 -110.73 99.51
N ILE A 8 -8.07 -110.17 99.74
CA ILE A 8 -8.45 -108.92 100.40
C ILE A 8 -8.11 -108.97 101.91
N VAL A 9 -7.71 -107.84 102.51
CA VAL A 9 -8.35 -107.18 103.68
C VAL A 9 -7.56 -105.91 104.06
N THR A 10 -8.33 -104.84 104.19
CA THR A 10 -8.08 -103.46 104.62
C THR A 10 -7.44 -103.27 106.01
N LEU A 11 -6.42 -102.39 106.12
CA LEU A 11 -6.30 -101.40 107.21
C LEU A 11 -5.30 -100.27 106.87
N PHE A 12 -5.82 -99.04 106.81
CA PHE A 12 -5.21 -97.73 107.13
C PHE A 12 -3.67 -97.60 107.26
N VAL A 13 -3.04 -96.97 106.25
CA VAL A 13 -1.85 -96.11 106.45
C VAL A 13 -1.96 -94.89 105.54
N ILE A 14 -2.05 -93.73 106.19
CA ILE A 14 -1.94 -92.39 105.64
C ILE A 14 -0.52 -92.22 105.09
N LEU A 15 -0.36 -92.08 103.77
CA LEU A 15 0.85 -91.55 103.16
C LEU A 15 0.49 -90.78 101.88
N THR A 16 0.52 -89.45 102.02
CA THR A 16 0.74 -88.42 100.99
C THR A 16 0.68 -88.85 99.52
N ARG A 17 -0.47 -88.65 98.87
CA ARG A 17 -0.52 -88.45 97.41
C ARG A 17 -0.42 -86.96 97.11
N LEU A 18 0.82 -86.51 96.88
CA LEU A 18 1.10 -85.34 96.06
C LEU A 18 0.80 -85.72 94.61
N THR A 19 -0.47 -85.63 94.22
CA THR A 19 -0.81 -85.47 92.79
C THR A 19 -0.57 -84.02 92.46
N ALA A 20 0.56 -83.77 91.79
CA ALA A 20 0.81 -82.51 91.12
C ALA A 20 -0.35 -82.24 90.15
N LEU A 21 -1.20 -81.28 90.50
CA LEU A 21 -2.00 -80.55 89.52
C LEU A 21 -0.99 -79.76 88.67
N ALA A 22 -0.52 -80.37 87.58
CA ALA A 22 -0.03 -79.59 86.46
C ALA A 22 -1.23 -78.78 85.95
N GLN A 23 -1.39 -77.57 86.48
CA GLN A 23 -2.22 -76.57 85.84
C GLN A 23 -1.60 -76.33 84.47
N GLU A 24 -2.26 -76.79 83.40
CA GLU A 24 -2.00 -76.31 82.05
C GLU A 24 -2.10 -74.78 82.09
N ALA A 25 -0.94 -74.12 82.13
CA ALA A 25 -0.86 -72.69 81.91
C ALA A 25 -1.23 -72.47 80.44
N LYS A 26 -2.39 -71.85 80.19
CA LYS A 26 -2.73 -71.35 78.86
C LYS A 26 -1.59 -70.43 78.43
N SER A 27 -0.92 -70.76 77.33
CA SER A 27 0.17 -69.95 76.82
C SER A 27 -0.31 -68.55 76.48
N LEU A 28 0.56 -67.56 76.70
CA LEU A 28 0.30 -66.17 76.37
C LEU A 28 0.06 -66.03 74.85
N GLN A 29 -1.07 -65.45 74.45
CA GLN A 29 -1.44 -65.28 73.03
C GLN A 29 -1.97 -63.88 72.75
N ILE A 30 -1.57 -63.31 71.61
CA ILE A 30 -2.13 -62.06 71.08
C ILE A 30 -3.40 -62.39 70.28
N ILE A 31 -4.51 -61.73 70.60
CA ILE A 31 -5.74 -61.78 69.82
C ILE A 31 -5.83 -60.55 68.94
N LEU A 32 -5.89 -60.77 67.62
CA LEU A 32 -6.06 -59.73 66.62
C LEU A 32 -7.55 -59.38 66.41
N PRO A 33 -7.87 -58.16 65.93
CA PRO A 33 -9.26 -57.71 65.75
C PRO A 33 -10.15 -58.67 64.92
N HIS A 34 -9.62 -59.26 63.84
CA HIS A 34 -10.36 -60.23 63.01
C HIS A 34 -10.76 -61.52 63.74
N GLN A 35 -10.03 -61.89 64.80
CA GLN A 35 -10.35 -63.08 65.60
C GLN A 35 -11.49 -62.82 66.61
N LEU A 36 -11.81 -61.54 66.87
CA LEU A 36 -12.89 -61.11 67.76
C LEU A 36 -14.20 -60.84 67.01
N ASP A 37 -14.12 -60.32 65.79
CA ASP A 37 -15.28 -60.05 64.95
C ASP A 37 -15.00 -60.50 63.50
N ARG A 38 -15.66 -61.58 63.06
CA ARG A 38 -15.52 -62.12 61.71
C ARG A 38 -16.00 -61.16 60.62
N GLN A 39 -16.78 -60.13 60.96
CA GLN A 39 -17.19 -59.11 60.01
C GLN A 39 -16.08 -58.08 59.76
N ASN A 40 -15.09 -57.97 60.65
CA ASN A 40 -13.99 -57.03 60.55
C ASN A 40 -12.77 -57.64 59.82
N ALA A 41 -13.01 -58.31 58.68
CA ALA A 41 -11.98 -59.03 57.92
C ALA A 41 -10.93 -58.14 57.24
N ASN A 42 -11.23 -56.85 57.06
CA ASN A 42 -10.36 -55.88 56.41
C ASN A 42 -9.76 -54.86 57.38
N TRP A 43 -9.70 -55.16 58.67
CA TRP A 43 -9.11 -54.28 59.69
C TRP A 43 -7.65 -53.90 59.38
N ASN A 44 -6.94 -54.72 58.61
CA ASN A 44 -5.55 -54.52 58.19
C ASN A 44 -5.43 -53.89 56.80
N VAL A 45 -6.50 -53.33 56.24
CA VAL A 45 -6.48 -52.57 54.97
C VAL A 45 -6.77 -51.12 55.27
N VAL A 46 -5.86 -50.23 54.86
CA VAL A 46 -5.96 -48.79 55.11
C VAL A 46 -5.55 -48.03 53.85
N ALA A 47 -6.22 -46.93 53.55
CA ALA A 47 -5.84 -46.05 52.44
C ALA A 47 -4.83 -45.01 52.92
N GLU A 48 -3.93 -44.54 52.06
CA GLU A 48 -3.01 -43.44 52.39
C GLU A 48 -3.76 -42.20 52.90
N GLY A 49 -3.23 -41.57 53.95
CA GLY A 49 -3.88 -40.44 54.62
C GLY A 49 -5.09 -40.78 55.52
N GLN A 50 -5.56 -42.02 55.55
CA GLN A 50 -6.64 -42.48 56.46
C GLN A 50 -6.08 -43.17 57.70
N SER A 51 -6.60 -42.88 58.89
CA SER A 51 -6.09 -43.49 60.13
C SER A 51 -6.67 -44.89 60.39
N ILE A 52 -5.81 -45.85 60.72
CA ILE A 52 -6.20 -47.12 61.36
C ILE A 52 -6.15 -46.96 62.89
N ASP A 53 -7.22 -47.34 63.58
CA ASP A 53 -7.32 -47.35 65.05
C ASP A 53 -7.92 -48.70 65.49
N VAL A 54 -7.10 -49.55 66.12
CA VAL A 54 -7.49 -50.90 66.51
C VAL A 54 -6.96 -51.28 67.89
N GLN A 55 -7.72 -52.11 68.61
CA GLN A 55 -7.34 -52.61 69.93
C GLN A 55 -6.78 -54.04 69.85
N ILE A 56 -5.57 -54.24 70.35
CA ILE A 56 -4.90 -55.54 70.48
C ILE A 56 -5.20 -56.12 71.87
N ARG A 57 -5.80 -57.31 71.91
CA ARG A 57 -6.16 -57.99 73.17
C ARG A 57 -5.23 -59.17 73.42
N VAL A 58 -5.19 -59.61 74.68
CA VAL A 58 -4.33 -60.72 75.12
C VAL A 58 -5.18 -61.81 75.76
N ALA A 59 -4.88 -63.07 75.46
CA ALA A 59 -5.44 -64.24 76.13
C ALA A 59 -4.36 -64.99 76.90
N GLY A 60 -4.75 -65.65 77.99
CA GLY A 60 -3.87 -66.58 78.73
C GLY A 60 -3.11 -66.00 79.92
N SER A 61 -3.04 -64.67 80.10
CA SER A 61 -2.45 -64.07 81.32
C SER A 61 -3.37 -64.28 82.52
N LYS A 62 -2.90 -64.99 83.55
CA LYS A 62 -3.73 -65.33 84.72
C LYS A 62 -3.86 -64.22 85.77
N THR A 63 -3.02 -63.20 85.81
CA THR A 63 -3.19 -62.02 86.72
C THR A 63 -2.21 -60.88 86.48
N ASP A 64 -1.30 -60.95 85.50
CA ASP A 64 -0.22 -59.96 85.37
C ASP A 64 -0.49 -58.92 84.28
N SER A 65 -0.18 -57.66 84.62
CA SER A 65 -0.09 -56.53 83.68
C SER A 65 0.86 -56.87 82.53
N VAL A 66 0.37 -56.76 81.30
CA VAL A 66 1.13 -57.06 80.08
C VAL A 66 1.67 -55.76 79.49
N THR A 67 2.91 -55.78 79.02
CA THR A 67 3.50 -54.66 78.27
C THR A 67 3.39 -54.95 76.77
N TYR A 68 2.89 -53.98 76.02
CA TYR A 68 2.77 -54.03 74.57
C TYR A 68 3.96 -53.32 73.93
N ALA A 69 4.54 -53.92 72.89
CA ALA A 69 5.62 -53.32 72.12
C ALA A 69 5.50 -53.69 70.63
N ILE A 70 5.97 -52.80 69.76
CA ILE A 70 6.20 -53.12 68.35
C ILE A 70 7.66 -53.56 68.25
N LYS A 71 7.88 -54.85 67.99
CA LYS A 71 9.23 -55.44 67.93
C LYS A 71 9.94 -55.11 66.63
N GLN A 72 9.20 -55.11 65.52
CA GLN A 72 9.73 -54.88 64.18
C GLN A 72 8.67 -54.25 63.28
N GLY A 73 9.10 -53.44 62.33
CA GLY A 73 8.23 -52.80 61.33
C GLY A 73 7.63 -51.46 61.77
N GLN A 74 8.07 -50.91 62.91
CA GLN A 74 7.62 -49.58 63.35
C GLN A 74 8.07 -48.51 62.34
N MET A 75 7.11 -47.73 61.86
CA MET A 75 7.31 -46.59 60.96
C MET A 75 6.88 -45.29 61.63
N GLU A 76 7.18 -44.16 60.98
CA GLU A 76 6.75 -42.85 61.46
C GLU A 76 5.22 -42.77 61.58
N GLY A 77 4.73 -42.16 62.65
CA GLY A 77 3.30 -42.03 62.94
C GLY A 77 2.62 -43.26 63.53
N MET A 78 3.33 -44.39 63.71
CA MET A 78 2.79 -45.56 64.41
C MET A 78 2.91 -45.40 65.93
N THR A 79 1.79 -45.49 66.63
CA THR A 79 1.72 -45.42 68.09
C THR A 79 0.99 -46.63 68.66
N LEU A 80 1.55 -47.24 69.72
CA LEU A 80 0.93 -48.33 70.47
C LEU A 80 0.91 -47.97 71.95
N ASP A 81 -0.29 -47.76 72.50
CA ASP A 81 -0.46 -47.37 73.89
C ASP A 81 -0.31 -48.57 74.84
N SER A 82 -0.09 -48.29 76.13
CA SER A 82 0.05 -49.31 77.19
C SER A 82 -1.18 -50.21 77.37
N THR A 83 -2.33 -49.82 76.83
CA THR A 83 -3.58 -50.59 76.84
C THR A 83 -3.79 -51.42 75.56
N GLY A 84 -2.82 -51.42 74.64
CA GLY A 84 -2.88 -52.14 73.37
C GLY A 84 -3.66 -51.43 72.27
N HIS A 85 -3.89 -50.11 72.38
CA HIS A 85 -4.47 -49.32 71.28
C HIS A 85 -3.38 -48.98 70.26
N PHE A 86 -3.51 -49.53 69.05
CA PHE A 86 -2.66 -49.23 67.92
C PHE A 86 -3.32 -48.17 67.04
N ARG A 87 -2.61 -47.08 66.81
CA ARG A 87 -3.02 -46.03 65.87
C ARG A 87 -1.90 -45.77 64.87
N TRP A 88 -2.29 -45.61 63.62
CA TRP A 88 -1.36 -45.22 62.57
C TRP A 88 -2.08 -44.51 61.44
N THR A 89 -1.45 -43.47 60.89
CA THR A 89 -1.87 -42.83 59.64
C THR A 89 -0.75 -43.00 58.61
N PRO A 90 -0.89 -43.88 57.61
CA PRO A 90 0.08 -44.01 56.52
C PRO A 90 0.23 -42.69 55.75
N GLY A 91 1.48 -42.32 55.46
CA GLY A 91 1.80 -41.24 54.51
C GLY A 91 1.43 -41.61 53.07
N PHE A 92 1.49 -40.63 52.17
CA PHE A 92 1.22 -40.78 50.73
C PHE A 92 2.45 -41.28 49.93
N ASP A 93 3.49 -41.74 50.61
CA ASP A 93 4.77 -42.20 50.03
C ASP A 93 4.97 -43.72 50.16
N ILE A 94 3.98 -44.44 50.70
CA ILE A 94 4.12 -45.85 51.04
C ILE A 94 3.79 -46.69 49.83
N ALA A 95 2.58 -46.55 49.30
CA ALA A 95 2.13 -47.16 48.06
C ALA A 95 2.39 -46.20 46.90
N ASP A 96 2.62 -46.76 45.72
CA ASP A 96 2.91 -46.00 44.51
C ASP A 96 1.86 -46.37 43.46
N ARG A 97 1.70 -45.55 42.42
CA ARG A 97 0.74 -45.79 41.33
C ARG A 97 0.89 -47.16 40.67
N ILE A 98 2.13 -47.67 40.57
CA ILE A 98 2.44 -48.98 39.97
C ILE A 98 2.06 -50.10 40.95
N ASN A 99 2.35 -49.89 42.23
CA ASN A 99 2.05 -50.83 43.31
C ASN A 99 0.94 -50.25 44.18
N THR A 100 -0.28 -50.23 43.64
CA THR A 100 -1.47 -49.61 44.24
C THR A 100 -1.79 -50.19 45.63
N THR A 101 -1.21 -51.32 46.00
CA THR A 101 -1.27 -51.85 47.37
C THR A 101 0.11 -52.33 47.80
N LYS A 102 0.56 -51.90 48.97
CA LYS A 102 1.82 -52.34 49.59
C LYS A 102 1.56 -52.91 50.97
N SER A 103 2.16 -54.07 51.25
CA SER A 103 2.08 -54.71 52.56
C SER A 103 3.23 -54.23 53.44
N VAL A 104 2.89 -53.74 54.63
CA VAL A 104 3.83 -53.37 55.70
C VAL A 104 3.80 -54.46 56.76
N PRO A 105 4.85 -55.29 56.88
CA PRO A 105 4.92 -56.33 57.90
C PRO A 105 5.25 -55.72 59.27
N LEU A 106 4.43 -56.03 60.26
CA LEU A 106 4.52 -55.57 61.64
C LEU A 106 4.56 -56.76 62.58
N ILE A 107 5.46 -56.73 63.56
CA ILE A 107 5.53 -57.75 64.61
C ILE A 107 5.21 -57.12 65.95
N PHE A 108 4.05 -57.46 66.50
CA PHE A 108 3.67 -57.09 67.86
C PHE A 108 4.27 -58.09 68.85
N GLU A 109 4.89 -57.59 69.91
CA GLU A 109 5.35 -58.37 71.05
C GLU A 109 4.58 -57.97 72.30
N ILE A 110 4.10 -58.97 73.03
CA ILE A 110 3.58 -58.79 74.37
C ILE A 110 4.49 -59.51 75.36
N ARG A 111 4.76 -58.87 76.50
CA ARG A 111 5.60 -59.42 77.57
C ARG A 111 4.88 -59.31 78.91
N ASN A 112 4.82 -60.41 79.66
CA ASN A 112 4.33 -60.39 81.03
C ASN A 112 5.47 -60.08 82.03
N LYS A 113 5.13 -59.85 83.31
CA LYS A 113 6.12 -59.62 84.38
C LYS A 113 7.03 -60.82 84.66
N GLN A 114 6.63 -62.02 84.25
CA GLN A 114 7.36 -63.27 84.44
C GLN A 114 8.37 -63.54 83.31
N GLY A 115 8.44 -62.66 82.31
CA GLY A 115 9.35 -62.77 81.17
C GLY A 115 8.85 -63.65 80.02
N GLU A 116 7.63 -64.17 80.08
CA GLU A 116 6.99 -64.85 78.95
C GLU A 116 6.66 -63.82 77.87
N THR A 117 7.04 -64.14 76.64
CA THR A 117 6.80 -63.30 75.46
C THR A 117 5.94 -64.03 74.45
N ALA A 118 4.98 -63.34 73.85
CA ALA A 118 4.27 -63.81 72.66
C ALA A 118 4.40 -62.78 71.54
N THR A 119 4.62 -63.27 70.32
CA THR A 119 4.80 -62.43 69.14
C THR A 119 3.79 -62.78 68.07
N GLN A 120 3.23 -61.78 67.40
CA GLN A 120 2.28 -61.95 66.31
C GLN A 120 2.67 -61.07 65.13
N SER A 121 2.81 -61.68 63.95
CA SER A 121 3.06 -60.98 62.70
C SER A 121 1.73 -60.56 62.05
N VAL A 122 1.67 -59.32 61.57
CA VAL A 122 0.53 -58.72 60.89
C VAL A 122 1.03 -57.98 59.66
N ASP A 123 0.41 -58.21 58.52
CA ASP A 123 0.66 -57.41 57.33
C ASP A 123 -0.46 -56.37 57.19
N ILE A 124 -0.11 -55.08 57.34
CA ILE A 124 -1.04 -53.99 57.03
C ILE A 124 -0.91 -53.65 55.55
N LYS A 125 -2.00 -53.77 54.81
CA LYS A 125 -2.10 -53.41 53.39
C LYS A 125 -2.46 -51.95 53.26
N VAL A 126 -1.53 -51.14 52.79
CA VAL A 126 -1.76 -49.73 52.47
C VAL A 126 -2.17 -49.61 51.01
N GLN A 127 -3.30 -48.97 50.74
CA GLN A 127 -3.80 -48.67 49.39
C GLN A 127 -3.44 -47.25 48.99
N HIS A 128 -2.89 -47.11 47.78
CA HIS A 128 -2.53 -45.82 47.21
C HIS A 128 -3.74 -44.90 47.04
N VAL A 129 -3.59 -43.62 47.38
CA VAL A 129 -4.61 -42.59 47.18
C VAL A 129 -4.03 -41.47 46.33
N ASN A 130 -4.57 -41.32 45.11
CA ASN A 130 -4.16 -40.27 44.18
C ASN A 130 -4.51 -38.87 44.69
N ARG A 131 -3.59 -37.94 44.53
CA ARG A 131 -3.73 -36.51 44.83
C ARG A 131 -3.83 -35.74 43.51
N PRO A 132 -4.69 -34.70 43.45
CA PRO A 132 -4.78 -33.87 42.25
C PRO A 132 -3.50 -33.06 42.04
N PRO A 133 -3.19 -32.70 40.78
CA PRO A 133 -2.02 -31.91 40.47
C PRO A 133 -2.14 -30.51 41.07
N ILE A 134 -1.03 -29.92 41.50
CA ILE A 134 -0.97 -28.58 42.07
C ILE A 134 -0.41 -27.63 41.01
N ILE A 135 -1.07 -26.49 40.83
CA ILE A 135 -0.59 -25.41 39.98
C ILE A 135 -0.21 -24.20 40.83
N GLY A 136 1.03 -23.75 40.68
CA GLY A 136 1.54 -22.51 41.27
C GLY A 136 1.20 -21.28 40.41
N ASP A 137 1.77 -20.14 40.80
CA ASP A 137 1.55 -18.89 40.08
C ASP A 137 2.22 -18.91 38.70
N LEU A 138 1.42 -18.66 37.67
CA LEU A 138 1.89 -18.53 36.30
C LEU A 138 2.36 -17.10 36.03
N ARG A 139 3.38 -16.97 35.20
CA ARG A 139 3.83 -15.65 34.74
C ARG A 139 2.75 -15.03 33.84
N PRO A 140 2.58 -13.69 33.88
CA PRO A 140 1.68 -13.02 32.96
C PRO A 140 2.04 -13.29 31.50
N PHE A 141 1.04 -13.53 30.67
CA PHE A 141 1.18 -13.67 29.23
C PHE A 141 1.01 -12.30 28.56
N TYR A 142 2.10 -11.77 28.02
CA TYR A 142 2.09 -10.50 27.29
C TYR A 142 1.78 -10.72 25.81
N VAL A 143 0.73 -10.08 25.30
CA VAL A 143 0.25 -10.22 23.93
C VAL A 143 0.41 -8.94 23.11
N ARG A 144 0.55 -9.10 21.79
CA ARG A 144 0.61 -8.05 20.77
C ARG A 144 -0.56 -8.16 19.81
N ASN A 145 -0.93 -7.05 19.20
CA ASN A 145 -1.96 -7.03 18.15
C ASN A 145 -1.41 -7.62 16.84
N LYS A 146 -2.31 -8.06 15.94
CA LYS A 146 -2.02 -8.51 14.57
C LYS A 146 -0.93 -9.58 14.43
N THR A 147 -0.62 -10.30 15.50
CA THR A 147 0.43 -11.32 15.57
C THR A 147 -0.07 -12.58 16.28
N GLN A 148 0.52 -13.73 15.95
CA GLN A 148 0.26 -14.99 16.65
C GLN A 148 1.03 -14.99 17.97
N ASN A 149 0.34 -14.84 19.09
CA ASN A 149 0.98 -14.88 20.40
C ASN A 149 1.04 -16.31 20.91
N VAL A 150 2.17 -16.69 21.51
CA VAL A 150 2.40 -18.04 22.04
C VAL A 150 2.90 -17.95 23.48
N TYR A 151 2.27 -18.72 24.37
CA TYR A 151 2.64 -18.87 25.76
C TYR A 151 2.86 -20.35 26.07
N LYS A 152 4.00 -20.66 26.69
CA LYS A 152 4.30 -22.02 27.16
C LYS A 152 4.21 -22.04 28.67
N ILE A 153 3.29 -22.85 29.21
CA ILE A 153 3.18 -23.06 30.65
C ILE A 153 4.48 -23.71 31.14
N ASP A 154 5.06 -23.14 32.20
CA ASP A 154 6.26 -23.67 32.82
C ASP A 154 5.92 -25.00 33.52
N ALA A 155 6.62 -26.06 33.14
CA ALA A 155 6.47 -27.37 33.76
C ALA A 155 6.82 -27.34 35.25
N ALA A 156 7.68 -26.42 35.70
CA ALA A 156 7.97 -26.26 37.12
C ALA A 156 6.81 -25.67 37.93
N ALA A 157 5.88 -24.96 37.27
CA ALA A 157 4.72 -24.37 37.92
C ALA A 157 3.57 -25.39 38.10
N VAL A 158 3.64 -26.55 37.44
CA VAL A 158 2.64 -27.61 37.57
C VAL A 158 3.32 -28.85 38.10
N ARG A 159 2.96 -29.26 39.31
CA ARG A 159 3.54 -30.41 39.96
C ARG A 159 2.46 -31.36 40.44
N ASP A 160 2.66 -32.62 40.13
CA ASP A 160 1.91 -33.70 40.72
C ASP A 160 2.75 -34.34 41.84
N GLU A 161 2.15 -34.60 43.01
CA GLU A 161 2.88 -35.16 44.15
C GLU A 161 3.08 -36.68 44.05
N ASP A 162 2.28 -37.35 43.22
CA ASP A 162 2.34 -38.79 42.93
C ASP A 162 3.16 -39.09 41.66
N ASN A 163 3.73 -38.05 41.04
CA ASN A 163 4.51 -38.08 39.80
C ASN A 163 3.71 -38.60 38.58
N ASP A 164 2.41 -38.30 38.54
CA ASP A 164 1.57 -38.59 37.40
C ASP A 164 1.75 -37.60 36.24
N PRO A 165 1.71 -38.08 34.98
CA PRO A 165 1.65 -37.21 33.82
C PRO A 165 0.44 -36.28 33.89
N VAL A 166 0.67 -35.00 33.66
CA VAL A 166 -0.39 -33.98 33.63
C VAL A 166 -0.74 -33.59 32.20
N VAL A 167 -2.02 -33.32 31.96
CA VAL A 167 -2.54 -32.82 30.70
C VAL A 167 -3.33 -31.53 30.92
N PHE A 168 -3.19 -30.59 29.99
CA PHE A 168 -3.90 -29.32 30.02
C PHE A 168 -5.18 -29.38 29.18
N ILE A 169 -6.31 -29.00 29.76
CA ILE A 169 -7.62 -29.06 29.12
C ILE A 169 -8.26 -27.67 29.10
N PRO A 170 -8.62 -27.12 27.92
CA PRO A 170 -9.28 -25.83 27.82
C PRO A 170 -10.71 -25.87 28.37
N ILE A 171 -11.15 -24.77 29.00
CA ILE A 171 -12.55 -24.54 29.39
C ILE A 171 -13.22 -23.76 28.26
N ALA A 172 -14.02 -24.43 27.43
CA ALA A 172 -14.59 -23.85 26.21
C ALA A 172 -15.25 -22.47 26.42
N ASP A 173 -16.01 -22.30 27.51
CA ASP A 173 -16.74 -21.07 27.80
C ASP A 173 -15.85 -19.90 28.28
N GLN A 174 -14.62 -20.18 28.71
CA GLN A 174 -13.66 -19.19 29.21
C GLN A 174 -12.51 -18.93 28.23
N MET A 175 -12.43 -19.71 27.14
CA MET A 175 -11.41 -19.53 26.12
C MET A 175 -11.79 -18.38 25.18
N PRO A 176 -10.89 -17.40 24.95
CA PRO A 176 -11.12 -16.38 23.95
C PRO A 176 -11.28 -16.97 22.55
N GLU A 177 -12.06 -16.30 21.70
CA GLU A 177 -12.15 -16.67 20.29
C GLU A 177 -10.76 -16.65 19.64
N ASN A 178 -10.51 -17.61 18.73
CA ASN A 178 -9.24 -17.83 18.05
C ASN A 178 -8.06 -18.19 18.97
N SER A 179 -8.33 -18.59 20.22
CA SER A 179 -7.32 -19.18 21.10
C SER A 179 -7.33 -20.71 21.00
N LYS A 180 -6.18 -21.33 21.27
CA LYS A 180 -6.02 -22.79 21.39
C LYS A 180 -5.06 -23.11 22.52
N LEU A 181 -5.41 -24.12 23.32
CA LEU A 181 -4.55 -24.69 24.35
C LEU A 181 -4.26 -26.15 23.98
N THR A 182 -2.98 -26.50 23.88
CA THR A 182 -2.55 -27.89 23.64
C THR A 182 -2.49 -28.67 24.96
N ALA A 183 -2.57 -30.00 24.87
CA ALA A 183 -2.47 -30.89 26.03
C ALA A 183 -1.11 -30.79 26.76
N GLN A 184 -0.09 -30.25 26.10
CA GLN A 184 1.26 -30.02 26.62
C GLN A 184 1.42 -28.64 27.29
N GLY A 185 0.37 -27.82 27.32
CA GLY A 185 0.38 -26.51 27.96
C GLY A 185 0.92 -25.38 27.09
N GLU A 186 0.84 -25.52 25.76
CA GLU A 186 1.09 -24.41 24.84
C GLU A 186 -0.22 -23.71 24.51
N PHE A 187 -0.31 -22.44 24.89
CA PHE A 187 -1.44 -21.58 24.60
C PHE A 187 -1.08 -20.64 23.44
N THR A 188 -1.86 -20.69 22.36
CA THR A 188 -1.71 -19.84 21.18
C THR A 188 -2.93 -18.96 21.03
N TRP A 189 -2.74 -17.68 20.71
CA TRP A 189 -3.84 -16.74 20.54
C TRP A 189 -3.53 -15.64 19.51
N GLN A 190 -4.37 -15.55 18.47
CA GLN A 190 -4.40 -14.43 17.54
C GLN A 190 -5.58 -13.52 17.88
N LEU A 191 -5.27 -12.33 18.42
CA LEU A 191 -6.29 -11.40 18.90
C LEU A 191 -6.99 -10.69 17.74
N SER A 192 -8.30 -10.49 17.88
CA SER A 192 -9.01 -9.49 17.10
C SER A 192 -8.76 -8.08 17.65
N LEU A 193 -8.98 -7.05 16.83
CA LEU A 193 -8.83 -5.66 17.25
C LEU A 193 -9.71 -5.32 18.48
N ASN A 194 -10.92 -5.86 18.53
CA ASN A 194 -11.84 -5.68 19.66
C ASN A 194 -11.31 -6.33 20.94
N GLN A 195 -10.78 -7.55 20.85
CA GLN A 195 -10.18 -8.25 21.99
C GLN A 195 -8.94 -7.51 22.52
N PHE A 196 -8.07 -7.04 21.62
CA PHE A 196 -6.89 -6.26 21.99
C PHE A 196 -7.29 -4.96 22.72
N ASN A 197 -8.25 -4.22 22.18
CA ASN A 197 -8.74 -2.99 22.80
C ASN A 197 -9.40 -3.25 24.17
N HIS A 198 -10.13 -4.36 24.32
CA HIS A 198 -10.72 -4.76 25.59
C HIS A 198 -9.67 -5.11 26.65
N LEU A 199 -8.63 -5.86 26.29
CA LEU A 199 -7.50 -6.15 27.19
C LEU A 199 -6.75 -4.89 27.59
N ARG A 200 -6.53 -3.97 26.65
CA ARG A 200 -5.86 -2.68 26.90
C ARG A 200 -6.66 -1.82 27.86
N ALA A 201 -7.98 -1.73 27.68
CA ALA A 201 -8.88 -0.96 28.54
C ALA A 201 -8.96 -1.55 29.96
N ASN A 202 -9.06 -2.87 30.08
CA ASN A 202 -9.23 -3.56 31.36
C ASN A 202 -7.92 -3.86 32.10
N LYS A 203 -6.77 -3.50 31.51
CA LYS A 203 -5.42 -3.78 32.06
C LYS A 203 -5.20 -5.29 32.32
N GLY A 204 -5.70 -6.11 31.40
CA GLY A 204 -5.56 -7.55 31.41
C GLY A 204 -6.83 -8.33 31.74
N GLN A 205 -6.74 -9.66 31.57
CA GLN A 205 -7.82 -10.62 31.81
C GLN A 205 -7.24 -11.95 32.30
N TYR A 206 -7.99 -12.68 33.13
CA TYR A 206 -7.64 -14.04 33.50
C TYR A 206 -8.33 -15.05 32.58
N ILE A 207 -7.57 -16.05 32.12
CA ILE A 207 -8.07 -17.21 31.40
C ILE A 207 -7.95 -18.41 32.34
N GLU A 208 -9.07 -19.13 32.54
CA GLU A 208 -9.09 -20.35 33.35
C GLU A 208 -8.99 -21.60 32.46
N PHE A 209 -8.25 -22.60 32.94
CA PHE A 209 -8.15 -23.92 32.29
C PHE A 209 -8.04 -25.03 33.35
N TRP A 210 -8.24 -26.27 32.94
CA TRP A 210 -8.06 -27.44 33.81
C TRP A 210 -6.68 -28.06 33.60
N VAL A 211 -6.06 -28.47 34.70
CA VAL A 211 -4.93 -29.39 34.72
C VAL A 211 -5.44 -30.71 35.27
N GLU A 212 -5.26 -31.78 34.51
CA GLU A 212 -5.74 -33.12 34.85
C GLU A 212 -4.56 -34.08 34.94
N ASP A 213 -4.50 -34.91 35.99
CA ASP A 213 -3.54 -36.02 36.07
C ASP A 213 -3.98 -37.22 35.21
N GLN A 214 -3.04 -38.09 34.86
CA GLN A 214 -3.32 -39.34 34.15
C GLN A 214 -2.64 -40.50 34.89
N PRO A 215 -3.35 -41.60 35.17
CA PRO A 215 -4.67 -41.97 34.66
C PRO A 215 -5.87 -41.63 35.58
N ALA A 216 -5.65 -41.06 36.77
CA ALA A 216 -6.69 -40.88 37.78
C ALA A 216 -7.75 -39.83 37.41
N LYS A 217 -7.42 -38.89 36.52
CA LYS A 217 -8.26 -37.80 36.02
C LYS A 217 -8.72 -36.82 37.10
N SER A 218 -7.95 -36.65 38.16
CA SER A 218 -8.20 -35.60 39.14
C SER A 218 -7.81 -34.25 38.55
N ARG A 219 -8.59 -33.20 38.87
CA ARG A 219 -8.48 -31.90 38.20
C ARG A 219 -8.24 -30.76 39.16
N THR A 220 -7.39 -29.84 38.74
CA THR A 220 -7.15 -28.55 39.40
C THR A 220 -7.33 -27.41 38.41
N LYS A 221 -7.90 -26.29 38.87
CA LYS A 221 -8.07 -25.08 38.02
C LYS A 221 -6.78 -24.27 37.98
N GLY A 222 -6.27 -24.04 36.78
CA GLY A 222 -5.22 -23.07 36.50
C GLY A 222 -5.79 -21.72 36.08
N ARG A 223 -5.07 -20.64 36.41
CA ARG A 223 -5.40 -19.27 36.00
C ARG A 223 -4.19 -18.62 35.35
N LEU A 224 -4.36 -18.16 34.11
CA LEU A 224 -3.34 -17.42 33.37
C LEU A 224 -3.77 -15.95 33.26
N LYS A 225 -2.95 -15.04 33.79
CA LYS A 225 -3.15 -13.60 33.58
C LYS A 225 -2.63 -13.23 32.20
N VAL A 226 -3.44 -12.58 31.38
CA VAL A 226 -3.07 -12.10 30.03
C VAL A 226 -3.15 -10.59 30.00
N GLU A 227 -2.10 -9.95 29.50
CA GLU A 227 -1.96 -8.49 29.44
C GLU A 227 -1.39 -8.08 28.08
N VAL A 228 -1.65 -6.85 27.64
CA VAL A 228 -0.98 -6.30 26.45
C VAL A 228 0.47 -6.00 26.80
N THR A 229 1.39 -6.28 25.87
CA THR A 229 2.80 -5.95 26.08
C THR A 229 2.97 -4.46 26.30
N GLN A 230 3.80 -4.09 27.27
CA GLN A 230 4.25 -2.71 27.46
C GLN A 230 5.46 -2.37 26.60
N MET A 231 6.01 -3.35 25.89
CA MET A 231 7.13 -3.14 25.00
C MET A 231 6.64 -2.42 23.75
N ASP A 232 7.22 -1.26 23.50
CA ASP A 232 6.93 -0.44 22.34
C ASP A 232 7.64 -1.01 21.11
N VAL A 233 6.88 -1.30 20.05
CA VAL A 233 7.34 -1.93 18.82
C VAL A 233 7.09 -0.95 17.68
N PRO A 234 8.03 -0.78 16.74
CA PRO A 234 7.80 0.14 15.62
C PRO A 234 6.58 -0.26 14.78
N PRO A 235 5.95 0.72 14.11
CA PRO A 235 4.82 0.48 13.24
C PRO A 235 5.22 -0.35 12.01
N GLU A 236 4.23 -0.89 11.32
CA GLU A 236 4.40 -1.62 10.06
C GLU A 236 3.73 -0.84 8.92
N ILE A 237 4.45 -0.76 7.79
CA ILE A 237 3.97 -0.11 6.56
C ILE A 237 3.85 -1.17 5.47
N THR A 238 2.62 -1.36 4.99
CA THR A 238 2.28 -2.22 3.86
C THR A 238 1.97 -1.36 2.63
N LEU A 239 2.62 -1.66 1.50
CA LEU A 239 2.53 -0.90 0.26
C LEU A 239 1.79 -1.71 -0.82
N ILE A 240 0.88 -1.08 -1.56
CA ILE A 240 0.17 -1.67 -2.70
C ILE A 240 0.24 -0.73 -3.92
N PRO A 241 0.72 -1.19 -5.09
CA PRO A 241 1.32 -2.51 -5.35
C PRO A 241 2.66 -2.68 -4.62
N GLU A 242 3.03 -3.91 -4.26
CA GLU A 242 4.27 -4.23 -3.53
C GLU A 242 5.52 -4.16 -4.45
N GLU A 243 5.72 -3.01 -5.08
CA GLU A 243 6.80 -2.76 -6.01
C GLU A 243 7.80 -1.76 -5.43
N PRO A 244 9.06 -2.16 -5.17
CA PRO A 244 10.08 -1.24 -4.64
C PRO A 244 10.62 -0.26 -5.69
N ARG A 245 10.14 -0.36 -6.94
CA ARG A 245 10.62 0.43 -8.08
C ARG A 245 9.45 0.87 -8.95
N VAL A 246 9.30 2.16 -9.12
CA VAL A 246 8.26 2.76 -9.97
C VAL A 246 8.90 3.38 -11.19
N LYS A 247 8.46 2.97 -12.38
CA LYS A 247 8.93 3.50 -13.66
C LYS A 247 7.78 4.20 -14.37
N ILE A 248 7.89 5.52 -14.54
CA ILE A 248 6.85 6.32 -15.19
C ILE A 248 7.46 7.31 -16.19
N LYS A 249 6.66 7.78 -17.14
CA LYS A 249 7.03 8.90 -18.01
C LYS A 249 6.57 10.22 -17.38
N GLU A 250 7.15 11.33 -17.79
CA GLU A 250 6.59 12.65 -17.45
C GLU A 250 5.12 12.77 -17.86
N ASN A 251 4.35 13.56 -17.12
CA ASN A 251 2.90 13.72 -17.26
C ASN A 251 2.06 12.43 -17.02
N ALA A 252 2.68 11.32 -16.63
CA ALA A 252 1.96 10.13 -16.15
C ALA A 252 1.69 10.21 -14.64
N THR A 253 0.53 9.75 -14.20
CA THR A 253 0.19 9.74 -12.77
C THR A 253 0.62 8.43 -12.12
N VAL A 254 1.30 8.51 -10.98
CA VAL A 254 1.51 7.38 -10.07
C VAL A 254 0.45 7.39 -8.97
N ASN A 255 -0.04 6.20 -8.62
CA ASN A 255 -0.91 5.98 -7.46
C ASN A 255 -0.38 4.79 -6.65
N LEU A 256 0.01 5.05 -5.40
CA LEU A 256 0.41 4.04 -4.44
C LEU A 256 -0.49 4.11 -3.20
N LYS A 257 -0.91 2.96 -2.69
CA LYS A 257 -1.70 2.87 -1.47
C LYS A 257 -0.86 2.31 -0.32
N PHE A 258 -0.99 2.93 0.84
CA PHE A 258 -0.28 2.55 2.05
C PHE A 258 -1.28 2.18 3.13
N TYR A 259 -1.03 1.04 3.77
CA TYR A 259 -1.76 0.55 4.94
C TYR A 259 -0.77 0.49 6.10
N LEU A 260 -1.12 1.17 7.19
CA LEU A 260 -0.33 1.23 8.41
C LEU A 260 -0.96 0.34 9.46
N GLY A 261 -0.13 -0.30 10.27
CA GLY A 261 -0.59 -1.06 11.42
C GLY A 261 0.48 -1.12 12.48
N ASP A 262 0.08 -1.06 13.75
CA ASP A 262 1.02 -1.10 14.87
C ASP A 262 0.71 -2.29 15.79
N PRO A 263 1.70 -3.13 16.15
CA PRO A 263 1.54 -4.20 17.12
C PRO A 263 1.07 -3.76 18.52
N ASN A 264 1.33 -2.50 18.89
CA ASN A 264 0.87 -1.84 20.13
C ASN A 264 -0.56 -1.25 20.00
N GLY A 265 -1.11 -1.28 18.80
CA GLY A 265 -2.46 -0.82 18.46
C GLY A 265 -2.43 0.36 17.50
N ASP A 266 -3.36 0.37 16.56
CA ASP A 266 -3.36 1.32 15.44
C ASP A 266 -3.43 2.80 15.87
N ASP A 267 -4.01 3.08 17.04
CA ASP A 267 -4.07 4.43 17.63
C ASP A 267 -2.70 4.96 18.07
N ASP A 268 -1.66 4.13 18.08
CA ASP A 268 -0.31 4.54 18.45
C ASP A 268 0.44 5.25 17.32
N ILE A 269 -0.02 5.08 16.09
CA ILE A 269 0.58 5.75 14.93
C ILE A 269 0.28 7.25 14.99
N THR A 270 1.32 8.07 15.08
CA THR A 270 1.20 9.53 15.17
C THR A 270 1.30 10.20 13.81
N THR A 271 2.31 9.81 13.04
CA THR A 271 2.70 10.53 11.82
C THR A 271 3.04 9.54 10.71
N PHE A 272 2.58 9.84 9.51
CA PHE A 272 3.03 9.21 8.28
C PHE A 272 3.34 10.29 7.24
N ASP A 273 4.59 10.34 6.78
CA ASP A 273 5.05 11.32 5.78
C ASP A 273 6.15 10.66 4.92
N PHE A 274 6.69 11.40 3.96
CA PHE A 274 7.79 10.94 3.14
C PHE A 274 8.90 11.98 3.01
N LEU A 275 10.11 11.48 2.72
CA LEU A 275 11.28 12.26 2.35
C LEU A 275 11.66 11.90 0.92
N SER A 276 11.72 12.89 0.05
CA SER A 276 12.15 12.74 -1.34
C SER A 276 13.51 13.40 -1.53
N GLU A 277 14.40 12.76 -2.28
CA GLU A 277 15.66 13.37 -2.73
C GLU A 277 15.43 14.51 -3.72
N SER A 278 14.32 14.47 -4.47
CA SER A 278 13.90 15.54 -5.38
C SER A 278 12.96 16.52 -4.69
N GLN A 279 13.25 17.83 -4.81
CA GLN A 279 12.42 18.93 -4.29
C GLN A 279 11.13 19.12 -5.09
N ASP A 280 11.06 18.58 -6.31
CA ASP A 280 9.91 18.72 -7.22
C ASP A 280 8.75 17.78 -6.87
N VAL A 281 8.92 16.91 -5.86
CA VAL A 281 7.84 16.09 -5.32
C VAL A 281 7.12 16.87 -4.22
N PRO A 282 5.88 17.35 -4.45
CA PRO A 282 5.18 18.14 -3.48
C PRO A 282 4.67 17.26 -2.33
N LYS A 283 4.71 17.76 -1.09
CA LYS A 283 4.12 17.05 0.06
C LYS A 283 2.63 16.76 -0.08
N SER A 284 1.91 17.57 -0.86
CA SER A 284 0.49 17.36 -1.19
C SER A 284 0.23 16.11 -2.03
N ALA A 285 1.27 15.48 -2.59
CA ALA A 285 1.13 14.19 -3.27
C ALA A 285 0.67 13.08 -2.32
N LEU A 286 0.97 13.19 -1.02
CA LEU A 286 0.50 12.24 -0.02
C LEU A 286 -0.85 12.71 0.54
N ARG A 287 -1.90 11.93 0.28
CA ARG A 287 -3.25 12.15 0.76
C ARG A 287 -3.58 11.18 1.88
N LYS A 288 -4.06 11.71 3.00
CA LYS A 288 -4.64 10.91 4.09
C LYS A 288 -6.10 10.58 3.76
N ASN A 289 -6.43 9.29 3.71
CA ASN A 289 -7.81 8.83 3.51
C ASN A 289 -8.46 8.46 4.86
N THR A 290 -7.78 7.62 5.66
CA THR A 290 -8.14 7.32 7.05
C THR A 290 -6.91 7.43 7.95
N GLU A 291 -7.02 7.14 9.25
CA GLU A 291 -5.87 7.19 10.17
C GLU A 291 -4.76 6.19 9.83
N THR A 292 -5.14 5.02 9.32
CA THR A 292 -4.23 3.94 8.92
C THR A 292 -4.04 3.80 7.41
N ASN A 293 -4.83 4.50 6.58
CA ASN A 293 -4.77 4.39 5.12
C ASN A 293 -4.39 5.70 4.44
N TYR A 294 -3.33 5.65 3.64
CA TYR A 294 -2.81 6.79 2.88
C TYR A 294 -2.70 6.43 1.39
N GLU A 295 -2.77 7.45 0.55
CA GLU A 295 -2.66 7.31 -0.89
C GLU A 295 -1.67 8.36 -1.40
N PHE A 296 -0.66 7.92 -2.13
CA PHE A 296 0.32 8.79 -2.77
C PHE A 296 -0.05 8.93 -4.25
N ILE A 297 -0.52 10.11 -4.62
CA ILE A 297 -0.89 10.48 -5.98
C ILE A 297 0.03 11.60 -6.44
N TRP A 298 0.87 11.30 -7.42
CA TRP A 298 1.79 12.28 -7.95
C TRP A 298 1.84 12.24 -9.47
N LYS A 299 2.04 13.41 -10.06
CA LYS A 299 2.11 13.59 -11.51
C LYS A 299 3.27 14.53 -11.81
N PRO A 300 4.45 14.01 -12.22
CA PRO A 300 5.55 14.86 -12.65
C PRO A 300 5.16 15.71 -13.87
N GLY A 301 5.60 16.97 -13.88
CA GLY A 301 5.48 17.84 -15.05
C GLY A 301 6.41 17.42 -16.19
N TYR A 302 6.29 18.10 -17.33
CA TYR A 302 7.16 17.92 -18.51
C TYR A 302 8.56 18.54 -18.37
N ASP A 303 8.78 19.32 -17.31
CA ASP A 303 10.06 19.99 -17.03
C ASP A 303 10.90 19.24 -15.97
N PHE A 304 10.47 18.04 -15.59
CA PHE A 304 11.07 17.29 -14.48
C PHE A 304 12.43 16.68 -14.89
N VAL A 305 12.48 16.07 -16.07
CA VAL A 305 13.69 15.54 -16.69
C VAL A 305 14.20 16.57 -17.67
N LYS A 306 15.25 17.30 -17.27
CA LYS A 306 15.87 18.34 -18.09
C LYS A 306 16.89 17.75 -19.06
N ASP A 307 16.95 18.31 -20.27
CA ASP A 307 18.00 17.99 -21.24
C ASP A 307 19.40 18.20 -20.62
N PRO A 308 20.37 17.31 -20.87
CA PRO A 308 20.40 16.22 -21.87
C PRO A 308 19.99 14.83 -21.32
N TYR A 309 19.35 14.76 -20.16
CA TYR A 309 19.03 13.47 -19.54
C TYR A 309 17.77 12.84 -20.14
N ASP A 310 17.82 11.54 -20.43
CA ASP A 310 16.64 10.78 -20.88
C ASP A 310 15.78 10.28 -19.70
N SER A 311 16.38 10.17 -18.51
CA SER A 311 15.67 9.77 -17.30
C SER A 311 16.34 10.30 -16.04
N LEU A 312 15.54 10.54 -15.00
CA LEU A 312 16.01 10.86 -13.65
C LEU A 312 15.58 9.74 -12.70
N THR A 313 16.52 9.23 -11.91
CA THR A 313 16.24 8.25 -10.85
C THR A 313 16.53 8.86 -9.49
N PHE A 314 15.60 8.71 -8.56
CA PHE A 314 15.73 9.20 -7.19
C PHE A 314 14.92 8.31 -6.23
N GLN A 315 15.24 8.39 -4.95
CA GLN A 315 14.56 7.63 -3.91
C GLN A 315 13.56 8.49 -3.14
N ILE A 316 12.40 7.89 -2.83
CA ILE A 316 11.47 8.41 -1.83
C ILE A 316 11.43 7.43 -0.66
N VAL A 317 11.62 7.94 0.55
CA VAL A 317 11.53 7.21 1.82
C VAL A 317 10.23 7.59 2.50
N PHE A 318 9.27 6.68 2.50
CA PHE A 318 8.04 6.79 3.30
C PHE A 318 8.33 6.34 4.71
N PHE A 319 7.88 7.06 5.72
CA PHE A 319 8.11 6.71 7.11
C PHE A 319 6.87 6.90 7.96
N ALA A 320 6.71 6.01 8.95
CA ALA A 320 5.68 6.08 9.98
C ALA A 320 6.36 6.21 11.34
N LEU A 321 5.79 7.04 12.22
CA LEU A 321 6.21 7.23 13.60
C LEU A 321 5.07 6.84 14.54
N ASP A 322 5.41 6.12 15.60
CA ASP A 322 4.52 5.85 16.72
C ASP A 322 4.57 6.97 17.78
N LYS A 323 3.95 6.79 18.95
CA LYS A 323 4.04 7.76 20.06
C LYS A 323 5.37 7.71 20.79
N GLY A 324 6.01 6.55 20.83
CA GLY A 324 7.31 6.34 21.45
C GLY A 324 8.51 6.77 20.59
N GLN A 325 8.25 7.33 19.41
CA GLN A 325 9.26 7.76 18.42
C GLN A 325 10.02 6.61 17.73
N ASN A 326 9.54 5.37 17.79
CA ASN A 326 10.08 4.35 16.89
C ASN A 326 9.57 4.62 15.48
N ARG A 327 10.43 4.29 14.51
CA ARG A 327 10.21 4.59 13.11
C ARG A 327 10.19 3.33 12.26
N ALA A 328 9.28 3.31 11.31
CA ALA A 328 9.25 2.35 10.23
C ALA A 328 9.50 3.07 8.91
N GLU A 329 10.31 2.50 8.04
CA GLU A 329 10.68 3.12 6.76
C GLU A 329 10.41 2.18 5.60
N ARG A 330 9.91 2.71 4.49
CA ARG A 330 9.76 2.05 3.20
C ARG A 330 10.37 2.90 2.11
N LYS A 331 11.37 2.34 1.44
CA LYS A 331 12.14 3.02 0.39
C LYS A 331 11.66 2.57 -0.98
N ILE A 332 11.30 3.53 -1.83
CA ILE A 332 10.82 3.27 -3.19
C ILE A 332 11.70 4.07 -4.16
N ASN A 333 12.23 3.40 -5.18
CA ASN A 333 13.03 4.05 -6.20
C ASN A 333 12.13 4.47 -7.37
N PHE A 334 12.11 5.75 -7.69
CA PHE A 334 11.38 6.30 -8.82
C PHE A 334 12.33 6.54 -9.98
N THR A 335 11.96 6.07 -11.17
CA THR A 335 12.64 6.39 -12.42
C THR A 335 11.64 7.07 -13.35
N ILE A 336 11.90 8.33 -13.66
CA ILE A 336 11.08 9.15 -14.55
C ILE A 336 11.79 9.28 -15.87
N TYR A 337 11.12 8.90 -16.94
CA TYR A 337 11.59 9.08 -18.32
C TYR A 337 11.08 10.39 -18.89
N ASN A 338 11.96 11.11 -19.59
CA ASN A 338 11.62 12.29 -20.37
C ASN A 338 10.46 11.97 -21.32
N ALA A 339 9.44 12.82 -21.35
CA ALA A 339 8.34 12.73 -22.30
C ALA A 339 8.16 14.04 -23.06
N VAL A 340 7.93 13.90 -24.35
CA VAL A 340 7.65 15.06 -25.19
C VAL A 340 6.25 15.61 -24.88
N ASN A 341 6.16 16.90 -24.60
CA ASN A 341 4.89 17.62 -24.53
C ASN A 341 4.27 17.78 -25.93
N GLU A 342 3.45 16.80 -26.34
CA GLU A 342 2.79 16.81 -27.65
C GLU A 342 1.84 18.00 -27.83
N ASP A 343 1.14 18.42 -26.77
CA ASP A 343 0.17 19.51 -26.82
C ASP A 343 0.84 20.85 -27.12
N GLU A 344 2.02 21.10 -26.53
CA GLU A 344 2.80 22.30 -26.79
C GLU A 344 3.40 22.30 -28.20
N LYS A 345 3.95 21.16 -28.65
CA LYS A 345 4.43 21.01 -30.03
C LYS A 345 3.29 21.23 -31.05
N ASP A 346 2.09 20.74 -30.77
CA ASP A 346 0.92 20.96 -31.62
C ASP A 346 0.52 22.44 -31.69
N ARG A 347 0.54 23.15 -30.56
CA ARG A 347 0.29 24.60 -30.54
C ARG A 347 1.34 25.35 -31.35
N TYR A 348 2.61 24.96 -31.23
CA TYR A 348 3.70 25.53 -32.00
C TYR A 348 3.49 25.33 -33.51
N TYR A 349 3.19 24.12 -33.97
CA TYR A 349 2.91 23.84 -35.38
C TYR A 349 1.65 24.56 -35.88
N TYR A 350 0.61 24.63 -35.06
CA TYR A 350 -0.59 25.40 -35.40
C TYR A 350 -0.29 26.90 -35.56
N ALA A 351 0.53 27.47 -34.68
CA ALA A 351 0.94 28.87 -34.79
C ALA A 351 1.69 29.14 -36.10
N GLN A 352 2.60 28.24 -36.50
CA GLN A 352 3.29 28.33 -37.80
C GLN A 352 2.31 28.24 -38.98
N TYR A 353 1.37 27.30 -38.94
CA TYR A 353 0.32 27.13 -39.96
C TYR A 353 -0.54 28.40 -40.09
N ARG A 354 -1.05 28.92 -38.97
CA ARG A 354 -1.87 30.14 -38.93
C ARG A 354 -1.08 31.33 -39.43
N GLN A 355 0.17 31.51 -38.98
CA GLN A 355 1.02 32.60 -39.41
C GLN A 355 1.23 32.58 -40.93
N ALA A 356 1.49 31.42 -41.52
CA ALA A 356 1.65 31.30 -42.97
C ALA A 356 0.37 31.72 -43.72
N LEU A 357 -0.81 31.29 -43.27
CA LEU A 357 -2.09 31.69 -43.87
C LEU A 357 -2.39 33.18 -43.66
N VAL A 358 -2.03 33.76 -42.51
CA VAL A 358 -2.15 35.21 -42.28
C VAL A 358 -1.25 35.99 -43.23
N THR A 359 -0.01 35.54 -43.45
CA THR A 359 0.88 36.19 -44.43
C THR A 359 0.34 36.10 -45.86
N ALA A 360 -0.25 34.96 -46.22
CA ALA A 360 -0.91 34.79 -47.51
C ALA A 360 -2.15 35.67 -47.67
N TRP A 361 -2.95 35.77 -46.60
CA TRP A 361 -4.13 36.63 -46.55
C TRP A 361 -3.77 38.10 -46.77
N ASN A 362 -2.77 38.60 -46.03
CA ASN A 362 -2.26 39.97 -46.19
C ASN A 362 -1.83 40.25 -47.64
N LEU A 363 -1.08 39.32 -48.24
CA LEU A 363 -0.62 39.47 -49.62
C LEU A 363 -1.79 39.42 -50.63
N LEU A 364 -2.78 38.56 -50.42
CA LEU A 364 -3.98 38.48 -51.27
C LEU A 364 -4.83 39.75 -51.18
N GLU A 365 -4.95 40.36 -50.01
CA GLU A 365 -5.64 41.64 -49.82
C GLU A 365 -4.88 42.78 -50.52
N GLN A 366 -3.55 42.86 -50.36
CA GLN A 366 -2.70 43.80 -51.11
C GLN A 366 -2.85 43.65 -52.63
N LEU A 367 -2.80 42.41 -53.13
CA LEU A 367 -2.98 42.13 -54.55
C LEU A 367 -4.40 42.47 -55.03
N GLY A 368 -5.42 42.30 -54.18
CA GLY A 368 -6.79 42.72 -54.45
C GLY A 368 -6.94 44.24 -54.58
N GLU A 369 -6.34 45.02 -53.67
CA GLU A 369 -6.33 46.49 -53.77
C GLU A 369 -5.59 46.95 -55.03
N LYS A 370 -4.46 46.32 -55.35
CA LYS A 370 -3.68 46.59 -56.57
C LYS A 370 -4.42 46.21 -57.85
N GLU A 371 -5.17 45.11 -57.85
CA GLU A 371 -6.04 44.72 -58.96
C GLU A 371 -7.06 45.83 -59.26
N GLU A 372 -7.72 46.37 -58.22
CA GLU A 372 -8.65 47.48 -58.38
C GLU A 372 -7.98 48.76 -58.87
N GLU A 373 -6.79 49.08 -58.33
CA GLU A 373 -5.98 50.23 -58.75
C GLU A 373 -5.61 50.14 -60.25
N LEU A 374 -5.10 48.98 -60.68
CA LEU A 374 -4.76 48.69 -62.07
C LEU A 374 -5.99 48.72 -62.99
N LYS A 375 -7.13 48.20 -62.53
CA LYS A 375 -8.40 48.26 -63.27
C LYS A 375 -8.91 49.69 -63.43
N ARG A 376 -8.81 50.52 -62.38
CA ARG A 376 -9.17 51.94 -62.43
C ARG A 376 -8.24 52.71 -63.34
N SER A 377 -6.93 52.52 -63.23
CA SER A 377 -5.93 53.18 -64.09
C SER A 377 -6.04 52.75 -65.55
N TYR A 378 -6.28 51.46 -65.84
CA TYR A 378 -6.59 50.96 -67.19
C TYR A 378 -7.86 51.60 -67.77
N ARG A 379 -8.95 51.68 -67.00
CA ARG A 379 -10.19 52.37 -67.44
C ARG A 379 -9.96 53.85 -67.70
N ARG A 380 -9.17 54.53 -66.87
CA ARG A 380 -8.78 55.94 -67.07
C ARG A 380 -7.92 56.11 -68.33
N ALA A 381 -6.93 55.25 -68.55
CA ALA A 381 -6.08 55.25 -69.74
C ALA A 381 -6.88 55.00 -71.04
N LYS A 382 -7.84 54.05 -71.01
CA LYS A 382 -8.76 53.76 -72.12
C LYS A 382 -9.66 54.96 -72.44
N LYS A 383 -10.19 55.65 -71.43
CA LYS A 383 -10.99 56.89 -71.61
C LYS A 383 -10.13 58.06 -72.10
N GLY A 384 -8.91 58.21 -71.58
CA GLY A 384 -7.97 59.27 -71.97
C GLY A 384 -7.54 59.20 -73.43
N LYS A 385 -7.30 57.99 -73.97
CA LYS A 385 -7.04 57.78 -75.40
C LYS A 385 -8.24 58.21 -76.27
N ARG A 386 -9.47 57.93 -75.81
CA ARG A 386 -10.72 58.33 -76.50
C ARG A 386 -10.93 59.85 -76.53
N ASN A 387 -10.61 60.56 -75.46
CA ASN A 387 -10.73 62.02 -75.42
C ASN A 387 -9.60 62.72 -76.21
N ARG A 388 -8.38 62.16 -76.24
CA ARG A 388 -7.29 62.68 -77.10
C ARG A 388 -7.56 62.47 -78.59
N SER A 389 -8.24 61.38 -79.00
CA SER A 389 -8.62 61.18 -80.41
C SER A 389 -9.75 62.09 -80.87
N VAL A 390 -10.66 62.49 -79.97
CA VAL A 390 -11.74 63.43 -80.28
C VAL A 390 -11.23 64.87 -80.34
N ALA A 391 -10.31 65.26 -79.45
CA ALA A 391 -9.70 66.60 -79.46
C ALA A 391 -8.83 66.86 -80.72
N ASN A 392 -8.13 65.83 -81.24
CA ASN A 392 -7.43 65.94 -82.53
C ASN A 392 -8.38 65.94 -83.74
N ALA A 393 -9.61 65.43 -83.60
CA ALA A 393 -10.60 65.45 -84.67
C ALA A 393 -11.43 66.74 -84.70
N SER A 394 -11.46 67.53 -83.60
CA SER A 394 -12.25 68.76 -83.49
C SER A 394 -11.48 70.07 -83.74
N LEU A 395 -10.16 70.03 -83.95
CA LEU A 395 -9.31 71.21 -84.19
C LEU A 395 -8.87 71.39 -85.65
N GLY A 396 -9.48 70.68 -86.60
CA GLY A 396 -9.10 70.71 -88.01
C GLY A 396 -10.26 70.86 -88.98
N ALA A 397 -11.15 71.84 -88.77
CA ALA A 397 -12.12 72.24 -89.80
C ALA A 397 -12.72 73.63 -89.53
N VAL A 398 -12.02 74.70 -89.89
CA VAL A 398 -12.67 75.96 -90.29
C VAL A 398 -11.93 76.57 -91.47
N THR A 399 -12.58 76.54 -92.62
CA THR A 399 -12.20 77.08 -93.94
C THR A 399 -12.32 78.61 -94.01
N GLY A 400 -11.55 79.28 -94.88
CA GLY A 400 -11.98 80.58 -95.41
C GLY A 400 -10.93 81.53 -95.97
N VAL A 401 -10.66 81.38 -97.27
CA VAL A 401 -10.10 82.33 -98.28
C VAL A 401 -10.29 83.83 -98.03
N THR A 402 -9.28 84.66 -98.38
CA THR A 402 -9.39 86.04 -98.94
C THR A 402 -8.01 86.60 -99.38
N PRO A 403 -7.91 87.68 -100.19
CA PRO A 403 -7.25 87.66 -101.50
C PRO A 403 -5.97 88.51 -101.63
N ALA A 404 -5.34 88.45 -102.81
CA ALA A 404 -4.14 89.17 -103.22
C ALA A 404 -4.46 90.45 -104.03
N VAL A 405 -3.73 91.55 -103.75
CA VAL A 405 -3.46 92.74 -104.59
C VAL A 405 -2.11 93.29 -104.07
N ILE A 406 -1.06 93.61 -104.83
CA ILE A 406 -0.80 94.74 -105.77
C ILE A 406 0.46 94.31 -106.57
N ALA A 407 0.45 94.20 -107.92
CA ALA A 407 0.89 95.22 -108.91
C ALA A 407 2.16 96.01 -108.47
N ASN A 408 3.19 96.35 -109.25
CA ASN A 408 3.45 96.61 -110.66
C ASN A 408 5.01 96.73 -110.72
N ASN A 409 5.79 96.38 -111.74
CA ASN A 409 5.71 96.78 -113.15
C ASN A 409 6.77 96.02 -113.99
N LYS A 410 6.34 95.61 -115.19
CA LYS A 410 7.00 95.67 -116.53
C LYS A 410 8.34 94.91 -116.72
N SER A 411 8.29 93.72 -117.33
CA SER A 411 8.60 93.37 -118.75
C SER A 411 10.12 93.32 -119.03
N THR A 412 10.73 92.31 -119.65
CA THR A 412 10.34 91.37 -120.72
C THR A 412 11.19 90.09 -120.61
N THR A 413 10.54 88.91 -120.61
CA THR A 413 10.84 87.64 -121.33
C THR A 413 12.32 87.33 -121.70
N VAL A 414 12.98 86.18 -121.47
CA VAL A 414 12.61 84.75 -121.36
C VAL A 414 13.70 83.99 -120.56
N GLN A 415 13.23 83.12 -119.66
CA GLN A 415 13.74 81.83 -119.16
C GLN A 415 15.17 81.34 -119.55
N THR A 416 15.96 80.92 -118.56
CA THR A 416 16.09 79.49 -118.17
C THR A 416 17.01 79.26 -116.96
N ASN A 417 16.57 78.34 -116.09
CA ASN A 417 17.30 77.55 -115.09
C ASN A 417 17.95 78.22 -113.87
N LEU A 418 17.32 78.06 -112.70
CA LEU A 418 17.84 78.45 -111.39
C LEU A 418 17.92 77.25 -110.43
N ARG A 419 19.16 76.91 -110.05
CA ARG A 419 19.58 76.30 -108.78
C ARG A 419 20.40 77.37 -108.06
N TYR A 420 20.22 77.59 -106.74
CA TYR A 420 21.30 78.11 -105.86
C TYR A 420 21.07 77.78 -104.38
N VAL A 421 22.21 77.72 -103.68
CA VAL A 421 22.49 77.45 -102.26
C VAL A 421 23.12 78.71 -101.64
N SER A 422 23.01 78.86 -100.30
CA SER A 422 23.77 79.75 -99.37
C SER A 422 23.33 81.23 -99.33
N ALA A 423 23.36 81.99 -98.23
CA ALA A 423 24.06 81.87 -96.94
C ALA A 423 23.54 82.94 -95.92
N VAL A 424 23.65 82.61 -94.62
CA VAL A 424 24.12 83.46 -93.48
C VAL A 424 23.45 84.82 -93.17
N GLY A 425 22.92 84.92 -91.94
CA GLY A 425 23.15 86.04 -91.02
C GLY A 425 21.91 86.71 -90.37
N GLY A 426 21.75 86.60 -89.04
CA GLY A 426 20.96 87.54 -88.23
C GLY A 426 20.05 86.93 -87.16
N THR A 427 20.44 87.13 -85.90
CA THR A 427 19.81 86.67 -84.64
C THR A 427 18.49 87.37 -84.27
N ALA A 428 17.54 86.62 -83.71
CA ALA A 428 16.62 87.13 -82.68
C ALA A 428 16.24 86.01 -81.70
N VAL A 429 16.48 86.28 -80.42
CA VAL A 429 16.34 85.43 -79.24
C VAL A 429 15.07 85.85 -78.46
N LEU A 430 14.46 84.89 -77.75
CA LEU A 430 13.34 84.99 -76.77
C LEU A 430 11.95 85.22 -77.39
N THR A 431 10.98 84.35 -77.10
CA THR A 431 10.31 84.34 -75.78
C THR A 431 10.05 82.94 -75.22
N MET A 432 10.57 82.70 -74.01
CA MET A 432 10.02 81.73 -73.06
C MET A 432 8.54 82.02 -72.85
N GLY A 433 7.73 80.97 -72.85
CA GLY A 433 6.31 81.09 -72.55
C GLY A 433 5.56 79.78 -72.66
N THR A 434 5.66 78.97 -71.61
CA THR A 434 4.67 77.96 -71.19
C THR A 434 4.58 76.67 -72.02
N LEU A 435 5.16 75.58 -71.51
CA LEU A 435 4.39 74.49 -70.88
C LEU A 435 5.32 73.28 -70.69
N GLU A 436 5.89 73.19 -69.49
CA GLU A 436 6.34 71.94 -68.86
C GLU A 436 5.13 71.02 -68.55
N ALA A 437 4.37 70.66 -69.58
CA ALA A 437 3.17 69.82 -69.43
C ALA A 437 3.19 68.66 -70.43
N THR A 438 4.34 68.00 -70.59
CA THR A 438 4.43 66.73 -71.33
C THR A 438 5.00 65.58 -70.50
N GLU A 439 5.51 65.81 -69.29
CA GLU A 439 5.75 64.75 -68.31
C GLU A 439 4.46 64.35 -67.55
N VAL A 440 3.44 63.97 -68.31
CA VAL A 440 2.43 63.03 -67.82
C VAL A 440 2.29 61.95 -68.88
N ILE A 441 3.37 61.18 -69.05
CA ILE A 441 3.32 59.90 -69.75
C ILE A 441 2.54 58.95 -68.86
N GLY A 442 1.23 58.83 -69.12
CA GLY A 442 0.42 57.76 -68.56
C GLY A 442 1.06 56.41 -68.90
N LYS A 443 1.30 55.58 -67.88
CA LYS A 443 1.80 54.20 -67.99
C LYS A 443 1.19 53.50 -69.22
N SER A 444 2.00 52.79 -70.01
CA SER A 444 1.55 52.23 -71.29
C SER A 444 0.39 51.25 -71.06
N MET A 445 -0.65 51.28 -71.91
CA MET A 445 -1.84 50.45 -71.76
C MET A 445 -1.51 48.94 -71.77
N LYS A 446 -0.46 48.56 -72.52
CA LYS A 446 0.05 47.20 -72.57
C LYS A 446 0.69 46.80 -71.23
N ASP A 447 1.57 47.65 -70.69
CA ASP A 447 2.20 47.42 -69.37
C ASP A 447 1.16 47.32 -68.24
N LEU A 448 0.11 48.17 -68.26
CA LEU A 448 -0.99 48.07 -67.28
C LEU A 448 -1.77 46.75 -67.42
N LEU A 449 -1.97 46.25 -68.64
CA LEU A 449 -2.66 44.98 -68.89
C LEU A 449 -1.80 43.78 -68.50
N ASP A 450 -0.50 43.81 -68.81
CA ASP A 450 0.45 42.75 -68.46
C ASP A 450 0.60 42.64 -66.93
N ARG A 451 0.71 43.77 -66.22
CA ARG A 451 0.71 43.81 -64.74
C ARG A 451 -0.62 43.34 -64.16
N PHE A 452 -1.75 43.73 -64.75
CA PHE A 452 -3.08 43.29 -64.32
C PHE A 452 -3.23 41.77 -64.46
N ASN A 453 -2.82 41.21 -65.60
CA ASN A 453 -2.86 39.77 -65.84
C ASN A 453 -1.93 39.00 -64.89
N TYR A 454 -0.76 39.56 -64.58
CA TYR A 454 0.16 38.98 -63.58
C TYR A 454 -0.45 38.99 -62.18
N VAL A 455 -1.00 40.12 -61.71
CA VAL A 455 -1.68 40.22 -60.40
C VAL A 455 -2.83 39.21 -60.32
N MET A 456 -3.64 39.12 -61.35
CA MET A 456 -4.75 38.18 -61.44
C MET A 456 -4.28 36.72 -61.37
N SER A 457 -3.27 36.38 -62.18
CA SER A 457 -2.69 35.03 -62.19
C SER A 457 -2.07 34.68 -60.85
N LYS A 458 -1.29 35.59 -60.26
CA LYS A 458 -0.62 35.38 -58.97
C LYS A 458 -1.60 35.29 -57.81
N LYS A 459 -2.64 36.13 -57.79
CA LYS A 459 -3.72 36.07 -56.81
C LYS A 459 -4.45 34.72 -56.87
N SER A 460 -4.78 34.24 -58.08
CA SER A 460 -5.40 32.92 -58.24
C SER A 460 -4.46 31.78 -57.82
N GLU A 461 -3.17 31.86 -58.17
CA GLU A 461 -2.16 30.89 -57.76
C GLU A 461 -2.04 30.82 -56.23
N LEU A 462 -1.93 31.97 -55.56
CA LEU A 462 -1.81 32.07 -54.11
C LEU A 462 -3.08 31.61 -53.39
N GLN A 463 -4.25 31.94 -53.92
CA GLN A 463 -5.52 31.47 -53.36
C GLN A 463 -5.62 29.94 -53.45
N ASN A 464 -5.32 29.36 -54.62
CA ASN A 464 -5.35 27.90 -54.81
C ASN A 464 -4.32 27.19 -53.92
N LYS A 465 -3.08 27.69 -53.85
CA LYS A 465 -2.04 27.14 -52.98
C LYS A 465 -2.41 27.28 -51.50
N GLY A 466 -3.01 28.39 -51.10
CA GLY A 466 -3.47 28.62 -49.74
C GLY A 466 -4.64 27.74 -49.34
N ASP A 467 -5.59 27.48 -50.26
CA ASP A 467 -6.69 26.54 -50.04
C ASP A 467 -6.17 25.09 -49.90
N VAL A 468 -5.23 24.68 -50.76
CA VAL A 468 -4.59 23.35 -50.67
C VAL A 468 -3.82 23.21 -49.35
N PHE A 469 -3.02 24.22 -48.99
CA PHE A 469 -2.27 24.23 -47.73
C PHE A 469 -3.21 24.21 -46.51
N ALA A 470 -4.29 24.99 -46.56
CA ALA A 470 -5.30 25.03 -45.51
C ALA A 470 -5.96 23.66 -45.31
N ARG A 471 -6.29 22.97 -46.41
CA ARG A 471 -6.91 21.63 -46.41
C ARG A 471 -5.96 20.55 -45.91
N GLU A 472 -4.75 20.48 -46.44
CA GLU A 472 -3.78 19.44 -46.07
C GLU A 472 -3.42 19.50 -44.59
N PHE A 473 -3.28 20.71 -44.06
CA PHE A 473 -2.88 20.96 -42.67
C PHE A 473 -4.02 21.41 -41.78
N ALA A 474 -5.26 21.05 -42.12
CA ALA A 474 -6.44 21.28 -41.26
C ALA A 474 -6.36 20.45 -39.96
N LEU A 475 -5.88 19.21 -40.05
CA LEU A 475 -5.83 18.26 -38.93
C LEU A 475 -4.53 18.38 -38.10
N LYS A 476 -4.61 18.07 -36.80
CA LYS A 476 -3.44 18.05 -35.91
C LYS A 476 -2.39 17.02 -36.36
N ALA A 477 -2.85 15.82 -36.75
CA ALA A 477 -1.99 14.73 -37.17
C ALA A 477 -1.15 15.05 -38.41
N THR A 478 -1.70 15.80 -39.38
CA THR A 478 -0.95 16.14 -40.61
C THR A 478 0.12 17.20 -40.36
N ARG A 479 -0.09 18.09 -39.37
CA ARG A 479 0.92 19.08 -38.94
C ARG A 479 2.10 18.47 -38.19
N ARG A 480 1.92 17.30 -37.55
CA ARG A 480 2.99 16.58 -36.85
C ARG A 480 3.95 15.85 -37.80
N ASN A 481 3.53 15.61 -39.05
CA ASN A 481 4.35 14.88 -40.01
C ASN A 481 5.55 15.73 -40.47
N GLN A 482 6.68 15.10 -40.77
CA GLN A 482 7.91 15.78 -41.21
C GLN A 482 7.71 16.58 -42.51
N ASP A 483 6.70 16.20 -43.31
CA ASP A 483 6.30 16.92 -44.52
C ASP A 483 5.76 18.34 -44.26
N PHE A 484 5.28 18.63 -43.04
CA PHE A 484 4.71 19.94 -42.74
C PHE A 484 5.73 21.07 -42.93
N VAL A 485 6.94 20.90 -42.38
CA VAL A 485 7.99 21.92 -42.46
C VAL A 485 8.38 22.17 -43.92
N ARG A 486 8.60 21.10 -44.70
CA ARG A 486 8.93 21.20 -46.12
C ARG A 486 7.85 21.94 -46.91
N LYS A 487 6.57 21.54 -46.75
CA LYS A 487 5.46 22.18 -47.48
C LYS A 487 5.16 23.61 -47.01
N LEU A 488 5.40 23.91 -45.73
CA LEU A 488 5.34 25.26 -45.18
C LEU A 488 6.38 26.16 -45.87
N ASP A 489 7.61 25.67 -46.05
CA ASP A 489 8.67 26.39 -46.74
C ASP A 489 8.38 26.55 -48.23
N ASP A 490 7.84 25.52 -48.90
CA ASP A 490 7.36 25.62 -50.29
C ASP A 490 6.25 26.66 -50.45
N PHE A 491 5.32 26.71 -49.48
CA PHE A 491 4.24 27.71 -49.46
C PHE A 491 4.80 29.11 -49.21
N ARG A 492 5.74 29.28 -48.28
CA ARG A 492 6.46 30.55 -48.05
C ARG A 492 7.23 31.01 -49.29
N ALA A 493 7.86 30.09 -50.02
CA ALA A 493 8.54 30.40 -51.26
C ALA A 493 7.55 30.88 -52.34
N ALA A 494 6.34 30.31 -52.41
CA ALA A 494 5.30 30.78 -53.32
C ALA A 494 4.76 32.18 -52.99
N LEU A 495 4.80 32.55 -51.70
CA LEU A 495 4.49 33.91 -51.21
C LEU A 495 5.58 34.93 -51.53
N SER A 496 6.83 34.47 -51.72
CA SER A 496 7.89 35.33 -52.22
C SER A 496 7.63 35.70 -53.69
N LEU A 497 7.55 36.99 -53.96
CA LEU A 497 7.32 37.51 -55.32
C LEU A 497 8.65 37.51 -56.07
N SER A 498 9.06 36.37 -56.60
CA SER A 498 10.28 36.24 -57.42
C SER A 498 10.16 36.84 -58.83
N GLY A 499 9.05 37.54 -59.13
CA GLY A 499 8.79 38.16 -60.43
C GLY A 499 8.53 39.65 -60.32
N LEU A 500 9.60 40.42 -60.47
CA LEU A 500 9.68 41.86 -60.76
C LEU A 500 9.30 42.86 -59.65
N VAL A 501 10.26 43.78 -59.47
CA VAL A 501 10.21 45.15 -58.94
C VAL A 501 9.03 46.01 -59.47
N ALA A 502 8.16 45.46 -60.32
CA ALA A 502 7.12 46.15 -61.08
C ALA A 502 5.74 46.24 -60.38
N LEU A 503 5.51 45.56 -59.25
CA LEU A 503 4.22 45.66 -58.57
C LEU A 503 4.06 46.89 -57.68
N GLU A 504 5.15 47.61 -57.37
CA GLU A 504 5.13 48.79 -56.48
C GLU A 504 4.23 48.50 -55.25
N LEU A 505 4.38 47.31 -54.66
CA LEU A 505 3.65 46.95 -53.45
C LEU A 505 4.19 47.82 -52.32
N ASP A 506 3.28 48.40 -51.55
CA ASP A 506 3.66 49.24 -50.42
C ASP A 506 4.17 48.33 -49.30
N ALA A 507 5.47 48.44 -49.01
CA ALA A 507 6.11 47.69 -47.93
C ALA A 507 5.60 48.11 -46.54
N ALA A 508 5.02 49.31 -46.42
CA ALA A 508 4.40 49.83 -45.21
C ALA A 508 2.89 49.56 -45.14
N TRP A 509 2.35 48.79 -46.08
CA TRP A 509 0.93 48.47 -46.13
C TRP A 509 0.49 47.73 -44.85
N LYS A 510 -0.62 48.18 -44.28
CA LYS A 510 -1.32 47.52 -43.17
C LYS A 510 -2.74 47.19 -43.62
N SER A 511 -3.19 45.99 -43.30
CA SER A 511 -4.56 45.56 -43.60
C SER A 511 -5.57 46.47 -42.88
N LYS A 512 -6.72 46.72 -43.53
CA LYS A 512 -7.80 47.51 -42.92
C LYS A 512 -8.63 46.69 -41.93
N SER A 513 -8.52 45.36 -42.00
CA SER A 513 -9.12 44.40 -41.08
C SER A 513 -8.03 43.62 -40.35
N GLU A 514 -8.26 43.26 -39.10
CA GLU A 514 -7.43 42.28 -38.41
C GLU A 514 -7.63 40.89 -39.04
N ALA A 515 -6.56 40.09 -39.06
CA ALA A 515 -6.58 38.71 -39.51
C ALA A 515 -7.30 37.82 -38.47
N SER A 516 -8.62 37.97 -38.40
CA SER A 516 -9.50 37.14 -37.58
C SER A 516 -9.72 35.78 -38.23
N ASP A 517 -10.05 34.78 -37.41
CA ASP A 517 -10.29 33.42 -37.89
C ASP A 517 -11.49 33.34 -38.86
N LYS A 518 -12.43 34.29 -38.75
CA LYS A 518 -13.55 34.46 -39.69
C LYS A 518 -13.06 35.00 -41.05
N ALA A 519 -12.13 35.95 -41.06
CA ALA A 519 -11.55 36.49 -42.28
C ALA A 519 -10.69 35.44 -43.02
N LEU A 520 -9.92 34.65 -42.26
CA LEU A 520 -9.15 33.52 -42.81
C LEU A 520 -10.07 32.45 -43.40
N LYS A 521 -11.17 32.11 -42.73
CA LYS A 521 -12.16 31.14 -43.25
C LYS A 521 -12.91 31.64 -44.50
N GLN A 522 -13.10 32.96 -44.62
CA GLN A 522 -13.72 33.56 -45.80
C GLN A 522 -12.80 33.48 -47.03
N MET A 523 -11.49 33.64 -46.83
CA MET A 523 -10.50 33.61 -47.90
C MET A 523 -10.00 32.21 -48.23
N PHE A 524 -9.87 31.35 -47.22
CA PHE A 524 -9.47 29.94 -47.33
C PHE A 524 -10.58 29.05 -46.78
N LYS A 525 -11.33 28.39 -47.65
CA LYS A 525 -12.58 27.69 -47.28
C LYS A 525 -12.33 26.52 -46.33
N ASP A 526 -11.17 25.88 -46.46
CA ASP A 526 -10.77 24.70 -45.71
C ASP A 526 -9.95 25.03 -44.45
N PHE A 527 -9.86 26.32 -44.07
CA PHE A 527 -9.19 26.73 -42.85
C PHE A 527 -9.94 26.25 -41.61
N THR A 528 -9.19 25.64 -40.70
CA THR A 528 -9.72 25.15 -39.42
C THR A 528 -9.07 25.92 -38.27
N PRO A 529 -9.85 26.62 -37.42
CA PRO A 529 -9.34 27.29 -36.23
C PRO A 529 -8.84 26.26 -35.19
N LEU A 530 -8.02 26.70 -34.24
CA LEU A 530 -7.61 25.85 -33.14
C LEU A 530 -8.86 25.52 -32.31
N GLU A 531 -9.19 24.24 -32.19
CA GLU A 531 -10.10 23.80 -31.15
C GLU A 531 -9.43 24.05 -29.80
N GLU A 532 -9.73 25.19 -29.18
CA GLU A 532 -9.53 25.34 -27.75
C GLU A 532 -10.41 24.28 -27.09
N LYS A 533 -9.79 23.35 -26.36
CA LYS A 533 -10.54 22.57 -25.37
C LYS A 533 -11.25 23.62 -24.52
N GLN A 534 -12.58 23.67 -24.58
CA GLN A 534 -13.36 24.36 -23.57
C GLN A 534 -12.87 23.82 -22.23
N THR A 535 -12.04 24.58 -21.53
CA THR A 535 -11.88 24.44 -20.10
C THR A 535 -13.26 24.75 -19.57
N SER A 536 -14.01 23.69 -19.28
CA SER A 536 -15.24 23.71 -18.53
C SER A 536 -14.95 24.32 -17.17
N SER A 537 -14.90 25.64 -17.10
CA SER A 537 -15.13 26.41 -15.90
C SER A 537 -16.63 26.30 -15.58
N ARG A 538 -17.02 25.12 -15.07
CA ARG A 538 -18.14 25.06 -14.13
C ARG A 538 -17.53 25.33 -12.77
N GLN A 539 -17.66 26.58 -12.33
CA GLN A 539 -17.66 26.92 -10.92
C GLN A 539 -18.78 26.18 -10.19
#